data_AF-A0A1F7J6T3-F1
#
_entry.id   AF-A0A1F7J6T3-F1
#
_cell.length_a   1.000
_cell.length_b   1.000
_cell.length_c   1.000
_cell.angle_alpha   90.00
_cell.angle_beta   90.00
_cell.angle_gamma   90.00
#
_symmetry.space_group_name_H-M   'P 1'
#
loop_
_entity.id
_entity.type
_entity.pdbx_description
1 polymer ?
#
loop_
_entity_poly.entity_id
_entity_poly.type
_entity_poly.pdbx_seq_one_letter_code
_entity_poly.pdbx_strand_id
1 'polypeptide(L)'
;MKKRLDEFVVDIEFLLISVVQGVALAALAAAAAPIVANLQLEYWPYIVSALLFILIFWSQAIMHVLGFIKWPLDMIHNFLYFVASLIEVMAFSVMNKPLVWFSLFFFFVLVAGVLYYYDLLLIKACKSDFSKTSSGKALYEDLHKEQMTNMKFFVPGGLLFNAACIFLIVKHPQIFIQNHNHVFLVGIQILFGLVILLTSLKTFKKRLALIAKNK
;
A
#
# COMPACT_ATOMS: atom_id res chain seq x y z
N MET A 1 28.78 -3.70 -16.09
CA MET A 1 28.60 -2.66 -15.04
C MET A 1 27.13 -2.31 -14.83
N LYS A 2 26.38 -1.81 -15.83
CA LYS A 2 24.96 -1.43 -15.68
C LYS A 2 24.05 -2.53 -15.09
N LYS A 3 24.08 -3.75 -15.65
CA LYS A 3 23.30 -4.89 -15.12
C LYS A 3 23.55 -5.17 -13.63
N ARG A 4 24.80 -5.06 -13.19
CA ARG A 4 25.18 -5.27 -11.78
C ARG A 4 24.66 -4.13 -10.89
N LEU A 5 24.57 -2.91 -11.41
CA LEU A 5 23.94 -1.78 -10.70
C LEU A 5 22.43 -1.95 -10.64
N ASP A 6 21.80 -2.47 -11.70
CA ASP A 6 20.36 -2.78 -11.70
C ASP A 6 20.02 -3.84 -10.64
N GLU A 7 20.81 -4.93 -10.57
CA GLU A 7 20.69 -5.96 -9.53
C GLU A 7 20.89 -5.37 -8.12
N PHE A 8 21.91 -4.52 -7.94
CA PHE A 8 22.19 -3.89 -6.65
C PHE A 8 21.07 -2.95 -6.19
N VAL A 9 20.45 -2.19 -7.09
CA VAL A 9 19.30 -1.33 -6.77
C VAL A 9 18.11 -2.19 -6.32
N VAL A 10 17.82 -3.28 -7.03
CA VAL A 10 16.75 -4.21 -6.64
C VAL A 10 16.98 -4.79 -5.24
N ASP A 11 18.22 -5.17 -4.92
CA ASP A 11 18.56 -5.67 -3.58
C ASP A 11 18.35 -4.61 -2.49
N ILE A 12 18.74 -3.35 -2.75
CA ILE A 12 18.49 -2.22 -1.84
C ILE A 12 16.99 -2.03 -1.61
N GLU A 13 16.18 -2.03 -2.67
CA GLU A 13 14.73 -1.84 -2.55
C GLU A 13 14.07 -2.96 -1.76
N PHE A 14 14.46 -4.22 -2.01
CA PHE A 14 13.92 -5.36 -1.26
C PHE A 14 14.31 -5.32 0.21
N LEU A 15 15.55 -4.92 0.52
CA LEU A 15 15.97 -4.72 1.89
C LEU A 15 15.16 -3.60 2.54
N LEU A 16 15.01 -2.46 1.86
CA LEU A 16 14.29 -1.30 2.35
C LEU A 16 12.84 -1.65 2.70
N ILE A 17 12.09 -2.21 1.75
CA ILE A 17 10.67 -2.54 1.98
C ILE A 17 10.51 -3.60 3.08
N SER A 18 11.40 -4.57 3.15
CA SER A 18 11.34 -5.62 4.17
C SER A 18 11.63 -5.08 5.57
N VAL A 19 12.62 -4.19 5.72
CA VAL A 19 12.92 -3.52 6.99
C VAL A 19 11.76 -2.65 7.42
N VAL A 20 11.27 -1.80 6.52
CA VAL A 20 10.20 -0.85 6.82
C VAL A 20 8.91 -1.57 7.21
N GLN A 21 8.51 -2.63 6.49
CA GLN A 21 7.32 -3.41 6.82
C GLN A 21 7.53 -4.34 8.01
N GLY A 22 8.75 -4.80 8.28
CA GLY A 22 9.10 -5.49 9.52
C GLY A 22 8.91 -4.60 10.75
N VAL A 23 9.30 -3.32 10.67
CA VAL A 23 9.04 -2.33 11.73
C VAL A 23 7.54 -2.09 11.89
N ALA A 24 6.80 -1.96 10.79
CA ALA A 24 5.34 -1.80 10.82
C ALA A 24 4.64 -2.99 11.51
N LEU A 25 5.08 -4.22 11.21
CA LEU A 25 4.57 -5.43 11.85
C LEU A 25 4.89 -5.51 13.34
N ALA A 26 6.12 -5.13 13.74
CA ALA A 26 6.51 -5.07 15.15
C ALA A 26 5.68 -4.03 15.92
N ALA A 27 5.45 -2.85 15.33
CA ALA A 27 4.58 -1.81 15.90
C ALA A 27 3.13 -2.29 16.04
N LEU A 28 2.60 -2.97 15.02
CA LEU A 28 1.27 -3.58 15.08
C LEU A 28 1.18 -4.59 16.23
N ALA A 29 2.16 -5.49 16.37
CA ALA A 29 2.18 -6.47 17.45
C ALA A 29 2.17 -5.79 18.84
N ALA A 30 2.99 -4.76 19.02
CA ALA A 30 3.06 -4.03 20.28
C ALA A 30 1.75 -3.29 20.60
N ALA A 31 1.12 -2.66 19.61
CA ALA A 31 -0.14 -1.94 19.79
C ALA A 31 -1.36 -2.86 19.93
N ALA A 32 -1.33 -4.03 19.28
CA ALA A 32 -2.39 -5.03 19.35
C ALA A 32 -2.40 -5.81 20.67
N ALA A 33 -1.23 -6.07 21.27
CA ALA A 33 -1.09 -6.84 22.49
C ALA A 33 -2.04 -6.40 23.63
N PRO A 34 -2.12 -5.11 24.03
CA PRO A 34 -3.05 -4.68 25.07
C PRO A 34 -4.53 -4.80 24.66
N ILE A 35 -4.86 -4.60 23.38
CA ILE A 35 -6.25 -4.73 22.87
C ILE A 35 -6.72 -6.19 23.02
N VAL A 36 -5.85 -7.13 22.64
CA VAL A 36 -6.12 -8.58 22.75
C VAL A 36 -6.17 -9.01 24.21
N ALA A 37 -5.20 -8.59 25.03
CA ALA A 37 -5.13 -8.95 26.43
C ALA A 37 -6.34 -8.48 27.24
N ASN A 38 -6.89 -7.30 26.91
CA ASN A 38 -8.08 -6.73 27.56
C ASN A 38 -9.40 -7.12 26.88
N LEU A 39 -9.38 -8.02 25.88
CA LEU A 39 -10.57 -8.47 25.14
C LEU A 39 -11.43 -7.32 24.57
N GLN A 40 -10.79 -6.25 24.09
CA GLN A 40 -11.48 -5.12 23.45
C GLN A 40 -11.87 -5.49 22.01
N LEU A 41 -12.87 -6.38 21.88
CA LEU A 41 -13.27 -7.02 20.63
C LEU A 41 -13.67 -6.03 19.53
N GLU A 42 -14.18 -4.86 19.91
CA GLU A 42 -14.57 -3.78 19.00
C GLU A 42 -13.38 -3.22 18.19
N TYR A 43 -12.14 -3.43 18.64
CA TYR A 43 -10.94 -2.99 17.92
C TYR A 43 -10.20 -4.12 17.20
N TRP A 44 -10.61 -5.38 17.35
CA TRP A 44 -10.00 -6.50 16.60
C TRP A 44 -10.06 -6.31 15.08
N PRO A 45 -11.15 -5.80 14.50
CA PRO A 45 -11.17 -5.48 13.06
C PRO A 45 -10.09 -4.48 12.64
N TYR A 46 -9.65 -3.57 13.51
CA TYR A 46 -8.57 -2.64 13.20
C TYR A 46 -7.22 -3.36 13.10
N ILE A 47 -6.98 -4.38 13.93
CA ILE A 47 -5.78 -5.23 13.85
C ILE A 47 -5.76 -5.99 12.51
N VAL A 48 -6.90 -6.56 12.11
CA VAL A 48 -7.04 -7.24 10.81
C VAL A 48 -6.82 -6.26 9.65
N SER A 49 -7.41 -5.07 9.74
CA SER A 49 -7.21 -4.01 8.74
C SER A 49 -5.74 -3.61 8.64
N ALA A 50 -5.07 -3.35 9.77
CA ALA A 50 -3.64 -3.02 9.84
C ALA A 50 -2.78 -4.09 9.14
N LEU A 51 -3.01 -5.37 9.48
CA LEU A 51 -2.28 -6.48 8.88
C LEU A 51 -2.51 -6.54 7.36
N LEU A 52 -3.73 -6.31 6.90
CA LEU A 52 -4.02 -6.25 5.47
C LEU A 52 -3.27 -5.11 4.78
N PHE A 53 -3.19 -3.92 5.39
CA PHE A 53 -2.41 -2.82 4.81
C PHE A 53 -0.92 -3.14 4.70
N ILE A 54 -0.32 -3.76 5.73
CA ILE A 54 1.07 -4.24 5.67
C ILE A 54 1.27 -5.17 4.47
N LEU A 55 0.39 -6.17 4.32
CA LEU A 55 0.49 -7.15 3.23
C LEU A 55 0.29 -6.50 1.85
N ILE A 56 -0.66 -5.58 1.72
CA ILE A 56 -0.92 -4.84 0.49
C ILE A 56 0.28 -3.98 0.12
N PHE A 57 0.79 -3.17 1.05
CA PHE A 57 1.89 -2.26 0.79
C PHE A 57 3.16 -3.03 0.42
N TRP A 58 3.49 -4.08 1.18
CA TRP A 58 4.62 -4.95 0.89
C TRP A 58 4.51 -5.62 -0.49
N SER A 59 3.35 -6.22 -0.81
CA SER A 59 3.16 -6.92 -2.09
C SER A 59 3.18 -5.96 -3.30
N GLN A 60 2.62 -4.76 -3.15
CA GLN A 60 2.66 -3.72 -4.18
C GLN A 60 4.08 -3.22 -4.42
N ALA A 61 4.85 -2.96 -3.36
CA ALA A 61 6.25 -2.56 -3.47
C ALA A 61 7.11 -3.64 -4.15
N ILE A 62 6.93 -4.93 -3.85
CA ILE A 62 7.65 -6.00 -4.56
C ILE A 62 7.30 -6.03 -6.05
N MET A 63 6.01 -5.91 -6.38
CA MET A 63 5.56 -5.85 -7.79
C MET A 63 6.12 -4.66 -8.54
N HIS A 64 6.30 -3.53 -7.85
CA HIS A 64 6.91 -2.32 -8.36
C HIS A 64 8.41 -2.58 -8.65
N VAL A 65 9.16 -3.09 -7.67
CA VAL A 65 10.61 -3.36 -7.79
C VAL A 65 10.90 -4.34 -8.93
N LEU A 66 10.16 -5.45 -9.01
CA LEU A 66 10.31 -6.44 -10.08
C LEU A 66 9.88 -5.92 -11.47
N GLY A 67 9.04 -4.89 -11.50
CA GLY A 67 8.40 -4.41 -12.72
C GLY A 67 9.34 -3.55 -13.56
N PHE A 68 9.89 -2.49 -12.98
CA PHE A 68 10.60 -1.46 -13.75
C PHE A 68 11.71 -0.73 -13.02
N ILE A 69 11.99 -1.07 -11.75
CA ILE A 69 13.11 -0.48 -11.02
C ILE A 69 14.44 -0.94 -11.61
N LYS A 70 15.34 0.02 -11.80
CA LYS A 70 16.67 -0.14 -12.39
C LYS A 70 17.54 1.05 -11.99
N TRP A 71 18.84 1.00 -12.30
CA TRP A 71 19.73 2.14 -12.07
C TRP A 71 19.32 3.36 -12.93
N PRO A 72 19.37 4.59 -12.38
CA PRO A 72 19.85 4.98 -11.05
C PRO A 72 18.81 4.82 -9.93
N LEU A 73 19.31 4.68 -8.69
CA LEU A 73 18.46 4.63 -7.49
C LEU A 73 17.65 5.93 -7.35
N ASP A 74 16.35 5.81 -7.11
CA ASP A 74 15.46 6.95 -6.95
C ASP A 74 15.23 7.28 -5.47
N MET A 75 15.99 8.24 -4.95
CA MET A 75 15.93 8.59 -3.53
C MET A 75 14.57 9.17 -3.11
N ILE A 76 13.88 9.89 -4.01
CA ILE A 76 12.60 10.52 -3.70
C ILE A 76 11.54 9.45 -3.48
N HIS A 77 11.46 8.47 -4.39
CA HIS A 77 10.59 7.31 -4.26
C HIS A 77 10.86 6.55 -2.95
N ASN A 78 12.13 6.35 -2.60
CA ASN A 78 12.51 5.60 -1.40
C ASN A 78 12.18 6.35 -0.11
N PHE A 79 12.33 7.68 -0.10
CA PHE A 79 11.91 8.50 1.03
C PHE A 79 10.41 8.46 1.26
N LEU A 80 9.61 8.35 0.20
CA LEU A 80 8.15 8.21 0.32
C LEU A 80 7.75 6.89 1.00
N TYR A 81 8.53 5.80 0.87
CA TYR A 81 8.29 4.57 1.64
C TYR A 81 8.43 4.78 3.15
N PHE A 82 9.45 5.53 3.60
CA PHE A 82 9.60 5.88 5.01
C PHE A 82 8.45 6.74 5.52
N VAL A 83 7.99 7.72 4.73
CA VAL A 83 6.86 8.58 5.09
C VAL A 83 5.57 7.76 5.19
N ALA A 84 5.30 6.89 4.22
CA ALA A 84 4.13 6.02 4.22
C ALA A 84 4.11 5.14 5.48
N SER A 85 5.22 4.49 5.81
CA SER A 85 5.26 3.60 6.98
C SER A 85 5.34 4.32 8.31
N LEU A 86 5.85 5.55 8.37
CA LEU A 86 5.66 6.40 9.55
C LEU A 86 4.16 6.61 9.83
N ILE A 87 3.36 6.90 8.79
CA ILE A 87 1.92 7.06 8.93
C ILE A 87 1.25 5.74 9.33
N GLU A 88 1.65 4.59 8.76
CA GLU A 88 1.15 3.26 9.18
C GLU A 88 1.40 3.01 10.66
N VAL A 89 2.65 3.18 11.12
CA VAL A 89 3.03 2.96 12.52
C VAL A 89 2.25 3.88 13.45
N MET A 90 2.10 5.15 13.09
CA MET A 90 1.24 6.07 13.85
C MET A 90 -0.20 5.57 13.90
N ALA A 91 -0.77 5.09 12.78
CA ALA A 91 -2.14 4.58 12.73
C ALA A 91 -2.32 3.36 13.63
N PHE A 92 -1.36 2.43 13.63
CA PHE A 92 -1.41 1.24 14.47
C PHE A 92 -1.37 1.58 15.96
N SER A 93 -0.63 2.62 16.35
CA SER A 93 -0.58 3.08 17.73
C SER A 93 -1.90 3.67 18.26
N VAL A 94 -2.87 3.96 17.37
CA VAL A 94 -4.15 4.60 17.71
C VAL A 94 -5.35 3.80 17.20
N MET A 95 -5.24 2.47 17.11
CA MET A 95 -6.36 1.58 16.69
C MET A 95 -7.63 1.74 17.54
N ASN A 96 -7.50 2.18 18.80
CA ASN A 96 -8.62 2.46 19.70
C ASN A 96 -9.21 3.87 19.54
N LYS A 97 -8.74 4.66 18.56
CA LYS A 97 -9.24 6.02 18.24
C LYS A 97 -9.69 6.08 16.79
N PRO A 98 -10.91 5.62 16.46
CA PRO A 98 -11.41 5.53 15.08
C PRO A 98 -11.25 6.81 14.25
N LEU A 99 -11.53 7.97 14.83
CA LEU A 99 -11.39 9.25 14.12
C LEU A 99 -9.94 9.51 13.67
N VAL A 100 -8.97 9.24 14.55
CA VAL A 100 -7.56 9.44 14.26
C VAL A 100 -7.08 8.39 13.27
N TRP A 101 -7.52 7.14 13.41
CA TRP A 101 -7.26 6.06 12.46
C TRP A 101 -7.64 6.45 11.02
N PHE A 102 -8.90 6.83 10.77
CA PHE A 102 -9.34 7.19 9.42
C PHE A 102 -8.66 8.48 8.91
N SER A 103 -8.30 9.40 9.81
CA SER A 103 -7.52 10.59 9.46
C SER A 103 -6.10 10.22 8.98
N LEU A 104 -5.42 9.34 9.70
CA LEU A 104 -4.10 8.86 9.31
C LEU A 104 -4.15 8.06 8.01
N PHE A 105 -5.16 7.21 7.82
CA PHE A 105 -5.34 6.50 6.56
C PHE A 105 -5.72 7.42 5.38
N PHE A 106 -6.40 8.54 5.62
CA PHE A 106 -6.56 9.56 4.60
C PHE A 106 -5.21 10.12 4.13
N PHE A 107 -4.33 10.49 5.07
CA PHE A 107 -2.98 10.96 4.74
C PHE A 107 -2.10 9.87 4.12
N PHE A 108 -2.23 8.63 4.58
CA PHE A 108 -1.54 7.49 3.98
C PHE A 108 -1.91 7.33 2.51
N VAL A 109 -3.21 7.41 2.18
CA VAL A 109 -3.68 7.32 0.79
C VAL A 109 -3.22 8.53 -0.03
N LEU A 110 -3.08 9.73 0.56
CA LEU A 110 -2.46 10.86 -0.14
C LEU A 110 -1.00 10.59 -0.51
N VAL A 111 -0.21 10.08 0.43
CA VAL A 111 1.19 9.71 0.19
C VAL A 111 1.28 8.59 -0.85
N ALA A 112 0.43 7.58 -0.74
CA ALA A 112 0.32 6.52 -1.74
C ALA A 112 -0.06 7.07 -3.12
N GLY A 113 -0.94 8.08 -3.19
CA GLY A 113 -1.27 8.78 -4.42
C GLY A 113 -0.08 9.48 -5.07
N VAL A 114 0.77 10.12 -4.27
CA VAL A 114 2.04 10.71 -4.75
C VAL A 114 2.98 9.63 -5.27
N LEU A 115 3.14 8.52 -4.55
CA LEU A 115 3.88 7.35 -5.01
C LEU A 115 3.35 6.83 -6.35
N TYR A 116 2.03 6.59 -6.46
CA TYR A 116 1.42 6.11 -7.69
C TYR A 116 1.66 7.05 -8.87
N TYR A 117 1.61 8.37 -8.63
CA TYR A 117 1.91 9.36 -9.65
C TYR A 117 3.38 9.33 -10.08
N TYR A 118 4.30 9.28 -9.10
CA TYR A 118 5.74 9.28 -9.36
C TYR A 118 6.18 8.02 -10.12
N ASP A 119 5.70 6.87 -9.70
CA ASP A 119 5.86 5.58 -10.37
C ASP A 119 5.39 5.62 -11.82
N LEU A 120 4.28 6.31 -12.11
CA LEU A 120 3.80 6.44 -13.49
C LEU A 120 4.79 7.23 -14.36
N LEU A 121 5.48 8.22 -13.81
CA LEU A 121 6.55 8.95 -14.50
C LEU A 121 7.72 8.02 -14.80
N LEU A 122 8.14 7.21 -13.82
CA LEU A 122 9.22 6.22 -13.98
C LEU A 122 8.86 5.16 -15.03
N ILE A 123 7.65 4.59 -14.99
CA ILE A 123 7.17 3.63 -15.98
C ILE A 123 7.26 4.24 -17.40
N LYS A 124 6.76 5.46 -17.58
CA LYS A 124 6.79 6.15 -18.88
C LYS A 124 8.21 6.41 -19.37
N ALA A 125 9.12 6.80 -18.48
CA ALA A 125 10.53 7.00 -18.81
C ALA A 125 11.21 5.69 -19.27
N CYS A 126 10.72 4.53 -18.83
CA CYS A 126 11.24 3.22 -19.20
C CYS A 126 10.64 2.61 -20.48
N LYS A 127 9.67 3.28 -21.13
CA LYS A 127 8.91 2.70 -22.26
C LYS A 127 9.78 2.16 -23.40
N SER A 128 10.88 2.84 -23.73
CA SER A 128 11.78 2.42 -24.80
C SER A 128 12.43 1.07 -24.53
N ASP A 129 12.69 0.75 -23.26
CA ASP A 129 13.35 -0.49 -22.87
C ASP A 129 12.43 -1.71 -23.02
N PHE A 130 11.14 -1.52 -22.78
CA PHE A 130 10.10 -2.53 -22.95
C PHE A 130 9.72 -2.77 -24.42
N SER A 131 10.01 -1.81 -25.32
CA SER A 131 9.54 -1.84 -26.71
C SER A 131 10.27 -2.85 -27.60
N LYS A 132 11.32 -3.52 -27.10
CA LYS A 132 12.21 -4.39 -27.85
C LYS A 132 11.62 -5.77 -28.16
N THR A 133 10.72 -6.26 -27.31
CA THR A 133 10.09 -7.58 -27.46
C THR A 133 8.58 -7.47 -27.32
N SER A 134 7.82 -8.41 -27.89
CA SER A 134 6.36 -8.44 -27.73
C SER A 134 5.95 -8.64 -26.26
N SER A 135 6.72 -9.43 -25.50
CA SER A 135 6.50 -9.65 -24.07
C SER A 135 6.81 -8.40 -23.23
N GLY A 136 7.86 -7.65 -23.60
CA GLY A 136 8.17 -6.37 -22.97
C GLY A 136 7.07 -5.33 -23.19
N LYS A 137 6.53 -5.22 -24.42
CA LYS A 137 5.39 -4.34 -24.71
C LYS A 137 4.16 -4.71 -23.87
N ALA A 138 3.83 -6.00 -23.80
CA ALA A 138 2.72 -6.49 -22.97
C ALA A 138 2.94 -6.21 -21.48
N LEU A 139 4.17 -6.31 -20.99
CA LEU A 139 4.53 -5.96 -19.61
C LEU A 139 4.36 -4.46 -19.35
N TYR A 140 4.83 -3.60 -20.25
CA TYR A 140 4.64 -2.16 -20.13
C TYR A 140 3.15 -1.77 -20.12
N GLU A 141 2.35 -2.33 -21.01
CA GLU A 141 0.91 -2.07 -21.07
C GLU A 141 0.20 -2.52 -19.79
N ASP A 142 0.59 -3.67 -19.24
CA ASP A 142 0.07 -4.17 -17.95
C ASP A 142 0.43 -3.22 -16.80
N LEU A 143 1.71 -2.87 -16.65
CA LEU A 143 2.21 -1.92 -15.64
C LEU A 143 1.47 -0.59 -15.74
N HIS A 144 1.40 -0.01 -16.93
CA HIS A 144 0.77 1.29 -17.16
C HIS A 144 -0.74 1.25 -16.91
N LYS A 145 -1.43 0.19 -17.35
CA LYS A 145 -2.88 0.04 -17.13
C LYS A 145 -3.20 -0.08 -15.66
N GLU A 146 -2.45 -0.89 -14.92
CA GLU A 146 -2.64 -1.04 -13.48
C GLU A 146 -2.38 0.27 -12.75
N GLN A 147 -1.26 0.94 -13.04
CA GLN A 147 -0.92 2.22 -12.43
C GLN A 147 -2.01 3.27 -12.64
N MET A 148 -2.52 3.37 -13.86
CA MET A 148 -3.63 4.27 -14.20
C MET A 148 -4.93 3.89 -13.49
N THR A 149 -5.21 2.59 -13.32
CA THR A 149 -6.40 2.11 -12.60
C THR A 149 -6.31 2.47 -11.12
N ASN A 150 -5.15 2.25 -10.51
CA ASN A 150 -4.87 2.62 -9.12
C ASN A 150 -5.05 4.12 -8.89
N MET A 151 -4.47 4.95 -9.76
CA MET A 151 -4.56 6.40 -9.65
C MET A 151 -5.97 6.95 -9.93
N LYS A 152 -6.74 6.34 -10.85
CA LYS A 152 -8.08 6.83 -11.23
C LYS A 152 -9.19 6.37 -10.30
N PHE A 153 -9.07 5.17 -9.72
CA PHE A 153 -10.17 4.56 -8.97
C PHE A 153 -9.79 4.30 -7.52
N PHE A 154 -8.67 3.63 -7.26
CA PHE A 154 -8.32 3.20 -5.90
C PHE A 154 -7.89 4.37 -5.00
N VAL A 155 -7.04 5.27 -5.48
CA VAL A 155 -6.60 6.44 -4.70
C VAL A 155 -7.77 7.38 -4.40
N PRO A 156 -8.56 7.86 -5.39
CA PRO A 156 -9.72 8.71 -5.10
C PRO A 156 -10.76 8.00 -4.24
N GLY A 157 -11.02 6.70 -4.51
CA GLY A 157 -11.94 5.90 -3.71
C GLY A 157 -11.50 5.81 -2.25
N GLY A 158 -10.22 5.56 -2.00
CA GLY A 158 -9.65 5.52 -0.65
C GLY A 158 -9.73 6.87 0.05
N LEU A 159 -9.43 7.98 -0.65
CA LEU A 159 -9.55 9.33 -0.08
C LEU A 159 -11.00 9.67 0.28
N LEU A 160 -11.93 9.45 -0.65
CA LEU A 160 -13.36 9.70 -0.45
C LEU A 160 -13.92 8.85 0.68
N PHE A 161 -13.54 7.57 0.74
CA PHE A 161 -13.96 6.67 1.79
C PHE A 161 -13.48 7.13 3.17
N ASN A 162 -12.19 7.43 3.33
CA ASN A 162 -11.66 7.89 4.60
C ASN A 162 -12.25 9.25 5.00
N ALA A 163 -12.39 10.19 4.06
CA ALA A 163 -13.05 11.47 4.29
C ALA A 163 -14.52 11.30 4.73
N ALA A 164 -15.25 10.38 4.11
CA ALA A 164 -16.62 10.05 4.49
C ALA A 164 -16.67 9.46 5.91
N CYS A 165 -15.75 8.55 6.26
CA CYS A 165 -15.65 7.98 7.61
C CYS A 165 -15.37 9.08 8.65
N ILE A 166 -14.41 9.97 8.38
CA ILE A 166 -14.10 11.12 9.24
C ILE A 166 -15.34 11.98 9.43
N PHE A 167 -16.02 12.36 8.34
CA PHE A 167 -17.23 13.17 8.38
C PHE A 167 -18.34 12.51 9.20
N LEU A 168 -18.60 11.21 8.99
CA LEU A 168 -19.61 10.45 9.72
C LEU A 168 -19.32 10.39 11.23
N ILE A 169 -18.06 10.13 11.60
CA ILE A 169 -17.64 10.06 13.00
C ILE A 169 -17.74 11.43 13.69
N VAL A 170 -17.30 12.51 13.02
CA VAL A 170 -17.37 13.87 13.56
C VAL A 170 -18.81 14.33 13.71
N LYS A 171 -19.67 14.06 12.72
CA LYS A 171 -21.06 14.51 12.71
C LYS A 171 -21.96 13.69 13.65
N HIS A 172 -21.68 12.40 13.79
CA HIS A 172 -22.52 11.47 14.56
C HIS A 172 -21.71 10.64 15.57
N PRO A 173 -21.01 11.27 16.55
CA PRO A 173 -20.14 10.56 17.48
C PRO A 173 -20.89 9.60 18.40
N GLN A 174 -22.15 9.89 18.74
CA GLN A 174 -22.98 8.95 19.52
C GLN A 174 -23.19 7.63 18.76
N ILE A 175 -23.45 7.70 17.46
CA ILE A 175 -23.68 6.52 16.63
C ILE A 175 -22.38 5.74 16.44
N PHE A 176 -21.31 6.42 16.02
CA PHE A 176 -20.09 5.73 15.60
C PHE A 176 -19.14 5.40 16.76
N ILE A 177 -19.08 6.21 17.81
CA ILE A 177 -18.17 6.01 18.95
C ILE A 177 -18.92 5.36 20.12
N GLN A 178 -20.01 5.94 20.63
CA GLN A 178 -20.68 5.42 21.82
C GLN A 178 -21.37 4.07 21.56
N ASN A 179 -21.96 3.89 20.38
CA ASN A 179 -22.61 2.63 19.99
C ASN A 179 -21.68 1.71 19.16
N HIS A 180 -20.38 2.01 19.08
CA HIS A 180 -19.38 1.20 18.38
C HIS A 180 -19.65 0.92 16.88
N ASN A 181 -20.51 1.69 16.20
CA ASN A 181 -20.78 1.50 14.76
C ASN A 181 -19.55 1.82 13.88
N HIS A 182 -18.46 2.36 14.44
CA HIS A 182 -17.17 2.44 13.77
C HIS A 182 -16.66 1.07 13.30
N VAL A 183 -17.10 -0.03 13.92
CA VAL A 183 -16.78 -1.41 13.50
C VAL A 183 -17.27 -1.69 12.07
N PHE A 184 -18.42 -1.14 11.69
CA PHE A 184 -18.93 -1.28 10.32
C PHE A 184 -18.05 -0.55 9.31
N LEU A 185 -17.56 0.65 9.65
CA LEU A 185 -16.67 1.42 8.79
C LEU A 185 -15.36 0.68 8.52
N VAL A 186 -14.69 0.19 9.57
CA VAL A 186 -13.46 -0.62 9.39
C VAL A 186 -13.75 -1.96 8.72
N GLY A 187 -14.95 -2.53 8.89
CA GLY A 187 -15.40 -3.71 8.14
C GLY A 187 -15.42 -3.48 6.63
N ILE A 188 -15.94 -2.33 6.18
CA ILE A 188 -15.85 -1.93 4.76
C ILE A 188 -14.40 -1.78 4.32
N GLN A 189 -13.55 -1.16 5.14
CA GLN A 189 -12.12 -0.99 4.86
C GLN A 189 -11.41 -2.34 4.70
N ILE A 190 -11.74 -3.33 5.54
CA ILE A 190 -11.22 -4.71 5.43
C ILE A 190 -11.64 -5.35 4.11
N LEU A 191 -12.93 -5.29 3.75
CA LEU A 191 -13.43 -5.87 2.50
C LEU A 191 -12.73 -5.25 1.29
N PHE A 192 -12.57 -3.93 1.30
CA PHE A 192 -11.82 -3.22 0.26
C PHE A 192 -10.36 -3.66 0.20
N GLY A 193 -9.68 -3.75 1.35
CA GLY A 193 -8.31 -4.25 1.45
C GLY A 193 -8.15 -5.67 0.93
N LEU A 194 -9.07 -6.58 1.25
CA LEU A 194 -9.09 -7.96 0.74
C LEU A 194 -9.19 -8.00 -0.78
N VAL A 195 -10.08 -7.18 -1.37
CA VAL A 195 -10.21 -7.08 -2.83
C VAL A 195 -8.90 -6.62 -3.47
N ILE A 196 -8.23 -5.61 -2.89
CA ILE A 196 -6.94 -5.13 -3.37
C ILE A 196 -5.87 -6.23 -3.25
N LEU A 197 -5.76 -6.89 -2.11
CA LEU A 197 -4.76 -7.92 -1.87
C LEU A 197 -4.93 -9.10 -2.84
N LEU A 198 -6.16 -9.60 -3.01
CA LEU A 198 -6.45 -10.69 -3.93
C LEU A 198 -6.17 -10.30 -5.39
N THR A 199 -6.44 -9.05 -5.76
CA THR A 199 -6.11 -8.52 -7.09
C THR A 199 -4.60 -8.45 -7.28
N SER A 200 -3.88 -7.97 -6.26
CA SER A 200 -2.41 -7.90 -6.23
C SER A 200 -1.77 -9.28 -6.43
N LEU A 201 -2.26 -10.31 -5.73
CA LEU A 201 -1.77 -11.68 -5.88
C LEU A 201 -1.99 -12.26 -7.29
N LYS A 202 -3.14 -11.96 -7.92
CA LYS A 202 -3.42 -12.36 -9.30
C LYS A 202 -2.47 -11.65 -10.28
N THR A 203 -2.29 -10.35 -10.11
CA THR A 203 -1.40 -9.55 -10.95
C THR A 203 0.06 -9.96 -10.80
N PHE A 204 0.51 -10.26 -9.58
CA PHE A 204 1.86 -10.75 -9.32
C PHE A 204 2.20 -11.98 -10.16
N LYS A 205 1.32 -12.98 -10.17
CA LYS A 205 1.50 -14.20 -11.00
C LYS A 205 1.57 -13.89 -12.49
N LYS A 206 0.71 -12.99 -12.98
CA LYS A 206 0.71 -12.55 -14.38
C LYS A 206 2.02 -11.85 -14.74
N ARG A 207 2.47 -10.90 -13.91
CA ARG A 207 3.71 -10.13 -14.12
C ARG A 207 4.94 -11.04 -14.13
N LEU A 208 5.05 -11.98 -13.20
CA LEU A 208 6.16 -12.95 -13.18
C LEU A 208 6.25 -13.73 -14.50
N ALA A 209 5.12 -14.17 -15.05
CA ALA A 209 5.10 -14.89 -16.33
C ALA A 209 5.54 -14.01 -17.50
N LEU A 210 5.24 -12.71 -17.48
CA LEU A 210 5.70 -11.76 -18.51
C LEU A 210 7.18 -11.43 -18.37
N ILE A 211 7.67 -11.25 -17.14
CA ILE A 211 9.09 -10.97 -16.85
C ILE A 211 9.95 -12.16 -17.28
N ALA A 212 9.53 -13.40 -16.96
CA ALA A 212 10.26 -14.61 -17.33
C ALA A 212 10.41 -14.78 -18.86
N LYS A 213 9.44 -14.28 -19.64
CA LYS A 213 9.46 -14.33 -21.12
C LYS A 213 10.19 -13.16 -21.77
N ASN A 214 10.54 -12.12 -21.00
CA ASN A 214 11.21 -10.91 -21.49
C ASN A 214 12.73 -10.92 -21.23
N LYS A 215 13.23 -11.88 -20.44
CA LYS A 215 14.66 -12.19 -20.31
C LYS A 215 15.13 -13.01 -21.49
#